data_AF-A0A957VIC1-F1
#
_entry.id   AF-A0A957VIC1-F1
#
_cell.length_a   1.000
_cell.length_b   1.000
_cell.length_c   1.000
_cell.angle_alpha   90.00
_cell.angle_beta   90.00
_cell.angle_gamma   90.00
#
_symmetry.space_group_name_H-M   'P 1'
#
loop_
_entity.id
_entity.type
_entity.pdbx_description
1 polymer ?
#
loop_
_entity_poly.entity_id
_entity_poly.type
_entity_poly.pdbx_seq_one_letter_code
_entity_poly.pdbx_strand_id
1 'polypeptide(L)'
;TTLAVSGGVLLTVAGRTVQVDIWGILLAVGAGAAYAVYTIASKQLLRAQPPDAVTGVVFFGGALLLLPLLFFVQLDWLWSARGALVALHLGVFTTALAYIFYIRGLLTVPAATAVTLALVEPATAALLGVFVLGERLPPVAFLGIGLIAAALAVLAWPGRTPPGSMQ
;
A
#
# COMPACT_ATOMS: atom_id res chain seq x y z
N THR A 1 -2.56 -1.65 17.68
CA THR A 1 -3.28 -0.70 16.81
C THR A 1 -2.91 0.73 17.10
N THR A 2 -3.09 1.24 18.33
CA THR A 2 -2.70 2.62 18.71
C THR A 2 -1.23 2.93 18.41
N LEU A 3 -0.30 2.11 18.88
CA LEU A 3 1.14 2.21 18.57
C LEU A 3 1.42 2.32 17.06
N ALA A 4 0.73 1.50 16.29
CA ALA A 4 0.92 1.37 14.85
C ALA A 4 0.42 2.62 14.11
N VAL A 5 -0.77 3.12 14.48
CA VAL A 5 -1.36 4.35 13.94
C VAL A 5 -0.52 5.57 14.33
N SER A 6 -0.14 5.68 15.61
CA SER A 6 0.70 6.78 16.09
C SER A 6 2.06 6.79 15.39
N GLY A 7 2.68 5.63 15.18
CA GLY A 7 3.93 5.51 14.43
C GLY A 7 3.78 5.94 12.97
N GLY A 8 2.71 5.53 12.29
CA GLY A 8 2.42 5.95 10.91
C GLY A 8 2.17 7.45 10.76
N VAL A 9 1.38 8.05 11.66
CA VAL A 9 1.14 9.51 11.68
C VAL A 9 2.45 10.25 11.94
N LEU A 10 3.21 9.81 12.93
CA LEU A 10 4.45 10.48 13.30
C LEU A 10 5.49 10.40 12.18
N LEU A 11 5.59 9.26 11.49
CA LEU A 11 6.48 9.09 10.32
C LEU A 11 6.08 9.99 9.15
N THR A 12 4.79 10.17 8.89
CA THR A 12 4.29 10.95 7.74
C THR A 12 4.31 12.46 7.96
N VAL A 13 4.11 12.90 9.20
CA VAL A 13 4.07 14.33 9.58
C VAL A 13 5.45 14.86 10.00
N ALA A 14 6.36 13.97 10.39
CA ALA A 14 7.71 14.31 10.85
C ALA A 14 8.44 15.32 9.94
N GLY A 15 8.70 16.51 10.48
CA GLY A 15 9.50 17.55 9.82
C GLY A 15 8.81 18.24 8.63
N ARG A 16 7.49 18.07 8.47
CA ARG A 16 6.71 18.72 7.41
C ARG A 16 5.76 19.76 8.00
N THR A 17 5.63 20.89 7.32
CA THR A 17 4.54 21.84 7.58
C THR A 17 3.24 21.24 7.06
N VAL A 18 2.27 21.00 7.94
CA VAL A 18 0.95 20.47 7.54
C VAL A 18 0.18 21.57 6.82
N GLN A 19 0.04 21.43 5.50
CA GLN A 19 -0.88 22.23 4.71
C GLN A 19 -2.15 21.43 4.49
N VAL A 20 -3.30 22.02 4.84
CA VAL A 20 -4.60 21.39 4.67
C VAL A 20 -5.12 21.73 3.29
N ASP A 21 -5.12 20.75 2.39
CA ASP A 21 -5.78 20.84 1.09
C ASP A 21 -7.05 19.99 1.09
N ILE A 22 -8.20 20.65 0.92
CA ILE A 22 -9.52 19.99 0.94
C ILE A 22 -9.66 19.03 -0.24
N TRP A 23 -9.12 19.39 -1.42
CA TRP A 23 -9.20 18.53 -2.60
C TRP A 23 -8.35 17.28 -2.42
N GLY A 24 -7.13 17.43 -1.90
CA GLY A 24 -6.28 16.31 -1.51
C GLY A 24 -6.95 15.38 -0.50
N ILE A 25 -7.65 15.92 0.51
CA ILE A 25 -8.41 15.11 1.48
C ILE A 25 -9.54 14.34 0.79
N LEU A 26 -10.34 15.00 -0.05
CA LEU A 26 -11.44 14.35 -0.78
C LEU A 26 -10.91 13.24 -1.71
N LEU A 27 -9.81 13.48 -2.41
CA LEU A 27 -9.16 12.48 -3.26
C LEU A 27 -8.60 11.31 -2.44
N ALA A 28 -8.00 11.56 -1.27
CA ALA A 28 -7.50 10.51 -0.39
C ALA A 28 -8.63 9.64 0.17
N VAL A 29 -9.76 10.25 0.59
CA VAL A 29 -10.96 9.52 1.02
C VAL A 29 -11.56 8.72 -0.14
N GLY A 30 -11.65 9.33 -1.33
CA GLY A 30 -12.11 8.66 -2.55
C GLY A 30 -11.24 7.44 -2.91
N ALA A 31 -9.92 7.58 -2.81
CA ALA A 31 -8.98 6.47 -3.01
C ALA A 31 -9.20 5.34 -1.99
N GLY A 32 -9.39 5.68 -0.71
CA GLY A 32 -9.71 4.70 0.33
C GLY A 32 -11.04 3.96 0.07
N ALA A 33 -12.07 4.68 -0.34
CA ALA A 33 -13.36 4.10 -0.72
C ALA A 33 -13.25 3.18 -1.94
N ALA A 34 -12.54 3.61 -2.99
CA ALA A 34 -12.26 2.79 -4.17
C ALA A 34 -11.50 1.52 -3.81
N TYR A 35 -10.51 1.60 -2.90
CA TYR A 35 -9.76 0.44 -2.43
C TYR A 35 -10.62 -0.55 -1.64
N ALA A 36 -11.55 -0.05 -0.81
CA ALA A 36 -12.51 -0.88 -0.10
C ALA A 36 -13.45 -1.62 -1.07
N VAL A 37 -13.99 -0.91 -2.07
CA VAL A 37 -14.81 -1.51 -3.13
C VAL A 37 -14.03 -2.56 -3.90
N TYR A 38 -12.81 -2.24 -4.34
CA TYR A 38 -11.90 -3.18 -4.99
C TYR A 38 -11.70 -4.46 -4.15
N THR A 39 -11.42 -4.31 -2.86
CA THR A 39 -11.15 -5.43 -1.97
C THR A 39 -12.38 -6.33 -1.81
N ILE A 40 -13.57 -5.74 -1.62
CA ILE A 40 -14.82 -6.50 -1.46
C ILE A 40 -15.20 -7.19 -2.77
N ALA A 41 -15.17 -6.46 -3.90
CA ALA A 41 -15.50 -7.01 -5.21
C ALA A 41 -14.55 -8.14 -5.61
N SER A 42 -13.24 -7.97 -5.38
CA SER A 42 -12.24 -9.02 -5.65
C SER A 42 -12.48 -10.25 -4.79
N LYS A 43 -12.76 -10.09 -3.48
CA LYS A 43 -13.13 -11.21 -2.60
C LYS A 43 -14.35 -11.97 -3.08
N GLN A 44 -15.36 -11.29 -3.63
CA GLN A 44 -16.53 -11.95 -4.20
C GLN A 44 -16.20 -12.72 -5.47
N LEU A 45 -15.43 -12.12 -6.39
CA LEU A 45 -15.06 -12.74 -7.67
C LEU A 45 -14.18 -13.98 -7.47
N LEU A 46 -13.29 -13.96 -6.46
CA LEU A 46 -12.45 -15.08 -6.06
C LEU A 46 -13.21 -16.32 -5.57
N ARG A 47 -14.52 -16.21 -5.28
CA ARG A 47 -15.35 -17.37 -4.93
C ARG A 47 -15.66 -18.26 -6.14
N ALA A 48 -15.63 -17.69 -7.34
CA ALA A 48 -16.05 -18.36 -8.57
C ALA A 48 -14.98 -18.38 -9.67
N GLN A 49 -13.93 -17.57 -9.54
CA GLN A 49 -12.90 -17.39 -10.57
C GLN A 49 -11.49 -17.55 -9.99
N PRO A 50 -10.52 -18.05 -10.78
CA PRO A 50 -9.14 -18.18 -10.33
C PRO A 50 -8.51 -16.79 -10.06
N PRO A 51 -7.58 -16.66 -9.09
CA PRO A 51 -6.99 -15.38 -8.69
C PRO A 51 -6.34 -14.58 -9.82
N ASP A 52 -5.72 -15.28 -10.76
CA ASP A 52 -5.01 -14.65 -11.87
C ASP A 52 -5.99 -13.97 -12.84
N ALA A 53 -7.16 -14.58 -13.06
CA ALA A 53 -8.23 -14.00 -13.89
C ALA A 53 -8.88 -12.77 -13.22
N VAL A 54 -9.14 -12.85 -11.90
CA VAL A 54 -9.67 -11.71 -11.14
C VAL A 54 -8.70 -10.52 -11.19
N THR A 55 -7.42 -10.78 -10.96
CA THR A 55 -6.36 -9.77 -11.01
C THR A 55 -6.28 -9.15 -12.41
N GLY A 56 -6.27 -9.98 -13.46
CA GLY A 56 -6.23 -9.51 -14.84
C GLY A 56 -7.39 -8.59 -15.19
N VAL A 57 -8.63 -8.99 -14.87
CA VAL A 57 -9.83 -8.18 -15.19
C VAL A 57 -9.82 -6.86 -14.43
N VAL A 58 -9.48 -6.85 -13.14
CA VAL A 58 -9.47 -5.62 -12.35
C VAL A 58 -8.40 -4.65 -12.86
N PHE A 59 -7.17 -5.12 -13.08
CA PHE A 59 -6.09 -4.25 -13.53
C PHE A 59 -6.26 -3.77 -14.96
N PHE A 60 -6.77 -4.64 -15.84
CA PHE A 60 -7.09 -4.23 -17.21
C PHE A 60 -8.24 -3.21 -17.24
N GLY A 61 -9.31 -3.46 -16.47
CA GLY A 61 -10.41 -2.50 -16.33
C GLY A 61 -9.94 -1.16 -15.75
N GLY A 62 -9.09 -1.19 -14.73
CA GLY A 62 -8.45 0.01 -14.17
C GLY A 62 -7.58 0.75 -15.19
N ALA A 63 -6.79 0.03 -15.98
CA ALA A 63 -5.99 0.63 -17.05
C ALA A 63 -6.86 1.30 -18.13
N LEU A 64 -7.98 0.70 -18.51
CA LEU A 64 -8.94 1.31 -19.44
C LEU A 64 -9.58 2.58 -18.86
N LEU A 65 -9.95 2.56 -17.57
CA LEU A 65 -10.48 3.74 -16.89
C LEU A 65 -9.46 4.88 -16.79
N LEU A 66 -8.18 4.55 -16.66
CA LEU A 66 -7.08 5.53 -16.62
C LEU A 66 -6.63 5.98 -18.01
N LEU A 67 -7.03 5.31 -19.10
CA LEU A 67 -6.61 5.62 -20.46
C LEU A 67 -6.85 7.10 -20.85
N PRO A 68 -7.99 7.73 -20.53
CA PRO A 68 -8.21 9.14 -20.85
C PRO A 68 -7.23 10.09 -20.15
N LEU A 69 -6.65 9.69 -19.02
CA LEU A 69 -5.70 10.51 -18.29
C LEU A 69 -4.38 10.68 -19.07
N LEU A 70 -4.06 9.74 -19.96
CA LEU A 70 -2.86 9.79 -20.80
C LEU A 70 -2.83 11.02 -21.72
N PHE A 71 -3.99 11.60 -22.06
CA PHE A 71 -4.06 12.83 -22.85
C PHE A 71 -3.67 14.10 -22.07
N PHE A 72 -3.60 14.01 -20.74
CA PHE A 72 -3.30 15.15 -19.85
C PHE A 72 -1.92 15.06 -19.19
N VAL A 73 -1.15 14.00 -19.47
CA VAL A 73 0.15 13.73 -18.85
C VAL A 73 1.24 13.68 -19.91
N GLN A 74 2.43 14.22 -19.62
CA GLN A 74 3.59 14.13 -20.51
C GLN A 74 4.19 12.72 -20.49
N LEU A 75 4.29 12.10 -21.66
CA LEU A 75 4.77 10.72 -21.82
C LEU A 75 6.17 10.63 -22.47
N ASP A 76 6.84 11.76 -22.69
CA ASP A 76 8.13 11.80 -23.40
C ASP A 76 9.20 10.92 -22.73
N TRP A 77 9.13 10.79 -21.41
CA TRP A 77 10.05 9.95 -20.64
C TRP A 77 9.93 8.45 -20.97
N LEU A 78 8.76 7.94 -21.41
CA LEU A 78 8.59 6.54 -21.80
C LEU A 78 9.41 6.16 -23.04
N TRP A 79 9.70 7.11 -23.92
CA TRP A 79 10.48 6.85 -25.13
C TRP A 79 11.97 6.58 -24.84
N SER A 80 12.43 6.89 -23.63
CA SER A 80 13.76 6.51 -23.20
C SER A 80 13.80 5.05 -22.73
N ALA A 81 14.90 4.35 -23.00
CA ALA A 81 15.09 2.97 -22.51
C ALA A 81 14.94 2.88 -20.98
N ARG A 82 15.44 3.88 -20.25
CA ARG A 82 15.29 3.98 -18.80
C ARG A 82 13.82 4.11 -18.39
N GLY A 83 13.06 4.99 -19.04
CA GLY A 83 11.65 5.20 -18.74
C GLY A 83 10.81 3.97 -19.04
N ALA A 84 11.03 3.32 -20.18
CA ALA A 84 10.39 2.05 -20.51
C ALA A 84 10.68 0.96 -19.46
N LEU A 85 11.94 0.84 -19.01
CA LEU A 85 12.30 -0.11 -17.95
C LEU A 85 11.63 0.23 -16.60
N VAL A 86 11.53 1.51 -16.24
CA VAL A 86 10.81 1.94 -15.03
C VAL A 86 9.32 1.62 -15.15
N ALA A 87 8.68 1.93 -16.27
CA ALA A 87 7.28 1.63 -16.49
C ALA A 87 7.00 0.11 -16.42
N LEU A 88 7.86 -0.70 -17.04
CA LEU A 88 7.77 -2.15 -16.99
C LEU A 88 7.98 -2.67 -15.56
N HIS A 89 8.96 -2.14 -14.84
CA HIS A 89 9.22 -2.50 -13.45
C HIS A 89 8.00 -2.20 -12.57
N LEU A 90 7.41 -1.02 -12.71
CA LEU A 90 6.23 -0.59 -11.97
C LEU A 90 5.00 -1.47 -12.30
N GLY A 91 4.77 -1.76 -13.57
CA GLY A 91 3.65 -2.60 -14.00
C GLY A 91 3.79 -4.05 -13.55
N VAL A 92 4.94 -4.68 -13.78
CA VAL A 92 5.13 -6.12 -13.55
C VAL A 92 5.39 -6.42 -12.07
N PHE A 93 6.38 -5.77 -11.46
CA PHE A 93 6.83 -6.13 -10.11
C PHE A 93 6.01 -5.39 -9.06
N THR A 94 5.85 -4.07 -9.19
CA THR A 94 5.20 -3.28 -8.12
C THR A 94 3.68 -3.37 -8.16
N THR A 95 3.08 -3.61 -9.33
CA THR A 95 1.63 -3.73 -9.47
C THR A 95 1.21 -5.21 -9.56
N ALA A 96 1.48 -5.89 -10.68
CA ALA A 96 0.92 -7.22 -10.91
C ALA A 96 1.36 -8.26 -9.87
N LEU A 97 2.68 -8.42 -9.66
CA LEU A 97 3.21 -9.43 -8.75
C LEU A 97 2.85 -9.11 -7.28
N ALA A 98 2.99 -7.85 -6.87
CA ALA A 98 2.63 -7.42 -5.52
C ALA A 98 1.16 -7.69 -5.20
N TYR A 99 0.25 -7.39 -6.14
CA TYR A 99 -1.18 -7.62 -5.93
C TYR A 99 -1.58 -9.09 -5.96
N ILE A 100 -0.91 -9.93 -6.73
CA ILE A 100 -1.08 -11.40 -6.65
C ILE A 100 -0.75 -11.87 -5.24
N PHE A 101 0.39 -11.42 -4.67
CA PHE A 101 0.75 -11.76 -3.30
C PHE A 101 -0.22 -11.17 -2.26
N TYR A 102 -0.67 -9.92 -2.45
CA TYR A 102 -1.64 -9.28 -1.58
C TYR A 102 -2.95 -10.06 -1.52
N ILE A 103 -3.53 -10.40 -2.69
CA ILE A 103 -4.77 -11.16 -2.77
C ILE A 103 -4.62 -12.54 -2.11
N ARG A 104 -3.51 -13.24 -2.38
CA ARG A 104 -3.23 -14.54 -1.76
C ARG A 104 -3.07 -14.44 -0.24
N GLY A 105 -2.38 -13.42 0.26
CA GLY A 105 -2.23 -13.17 1.70
C GLY A 105 -3.55 -12.78 2.37
N LEU A 106 -4.44 -12.10 1.66
CA LEU A 106 -5.76 -11.73 2.17
C LEU A 106 -6.66 -12.94 2.43
N LEU A 107 -6.37 -14.09 1.82
CA LEU A 107 -7.07 -15.35 2.06
C LEU A 107 -6.62 -16.05 3.36
N THR A 108 -5.44 -15.70 3.89
CA THR A 108 -4.81 -16.43 5.00
C THR A 108 -4.60 -15.59 6.26
N VAL A 109 -4.76 -14.26 6.18
CA VAL A 109 -4.45 -13.33 7.27
C VAL A 109 -5.71 -12.62 7.79
N PRO A 110 -5.96 -12.58 9.11
CA PRO A 110 -7.04 -11.78 9.69
C PRO A 110 -6.89 -10.28 9.37
N ALA A 111 -8.01 -9.57 9.17
CA ALA A 111 -8.01 -8.17 8.74
C ALA A 111 -7.18 -7.24 9.65
N ALA A 112 -7.25 -7.42 10.97
CA ALA A 112 -6.49 -6.62 11.93
C ALA A 112 -4.96 -6.83 11.81
N THR A 113 -4.54 -8.06 11.48
CA THR A 113 -3.14 -8.41 11.22
C THR A 113 -2.67 -7.79 9.91
N ALA A 114 -3.50 -7.86 8.85
CA ALA A 114 -3.20 -7.26 7.55
C ALA A 114 -2.99 -5.74 7.65
N VAL A 115 -3.84 -5.01 8.38
CA VAL A 115 -3.69 -3.56 8.59
C VAL A 115 -2.39 -3.22 9.32
N THR A 116 -2.01 -4.03 10.31
CA THR A 116 -0.75 -3.80 11.04
C THR A 116 0.46 -4.13 10.16
N LEU A 117 0.41 -5.19 9.36
CA LEU A 117 1.43 -5.52 8.36
C LEU A 117 1.56 -4.45 7.29
N ALA A 118 0.46 -3.80 6.87
CA ALA A 118 0.51 -2.72 5.90
C ALA A 118 1.35 -1.52 6.39
N LEU A 119 1.50 -1.31 7.70
CA LEU A 119 2.37 -0.27 8.25
C LEU A 119 3.87 -0.56 8.05
N VAL A 120 4.24 -1.80 7.69
CA VAL A 120 5.60 -2.12 7.20
C VAL A 120 5.93 -1.30 5.96
N GLU A 121 4.95 -1.02 5.09
CA GLU A 121 5.14 -0.32 3.84
C GLU A 121 5.71 1.09 4.03
N PRO A 122 5.08 2.02 4.79
CA PRO A 122 5.64 3.36 4.99
C PRO A 122 6.98 3.33 5.72
N ALA A 123 7.21 2.38 6.65
CA ALA A 123 8.51 2.22 7.29
C ALA A 123 9.59 1.79 6.28
N THR A 124 9.28 0.82 5.42
CA THR A 124 10.20 0.34 4.39
C THR A 124 10.47 1.44 3.35
N ALA A 125 9.44 2.16 2.92
CA ALA A 125 9.55 3.29 2.01
C ALA A 125 10.46 4.39 2.59
N ALA A 126 10.29 4.74 3.87
CA ALA A 126 11.14 5.72 4.55
C ALA A 126 12.61 5.26 4.63
N LEU A 127 12.86 3.97 4.94
CA LEU A 127 14.21 3.41 4.97
C LEU A 127 14.84 3.39 3.58
N LEU A 128 14.08 3.01 2.54
CA LEU A 128 14.55 3.08 1.15
C LEU A 128 14.81 4.54 0.73
N GLY A 129 13.99 5.49 1.17
CA GLY A 129 14.24 6.92 0.98
C GLY A 129 15.60 7.34 1.54
N VAL A 130 15.94 6.92 2.76
CA VAL A 130 17.24 7.23 3.38
C VAL A 130 18.38 6.52 2.67
N PHE A 131 18.30 5.20 2.50
CA PHE A 131 19.45 4.39 2.07
C PHE A 131 19.66 4.35 0.56
N VAL A 132 18.59 4.45 -0.23
CA VAL A 132 18.65 4.36 -1.71
C VAL A 132 18.56 5.74 -2.33
N LEU A 133 17.66 6.61 -1.85
CA LEU A 133 17.47 7.96 -2.40
C LEU A 133 18.32 9.02 -1.70
N GLY A 134 18.93 8.71 -0.55
CA GLY A 134 19.76 9.65 0.21
C GLY A 134 18.96 10.72 0.95
N GLU A 135 17.66 10.49 1.20
CA GLU A 135 16.79 11.44 1.90
C GLU A 135 17.21 11.62 3.36
N ARG A 136 17.13 12.86 3.84
CA ARG A 136 17.40 13.19 5.25
C ARG A 136 16.09 13.23 6.02
N LEU A 137 15.84 12.19 6.80
CA LEU A 137 14.71 12.16 7.71
C LEU A 137 15.05 12.89 9.02
N PRO A 138 14.11 13.67 9.59
CA PRO A 138 14.29 14.28 10.89
C PRO A 138 14.33 13.19 11.98
N PRO A 139 15.00 13.41 13.13
CA PRO A 139 15.11 12.42 14.21
C PRO A 139 13.76 11.84 14.66
N VAL A 140 12.70 12.66 14.64
CA VAL A 140 11.35 12.23 15.00
C VAL A 140 10.79 11.17 14.04
N ALA A 141 11.14 11.17 12.75
CA ALA A 141 10.69 10.12 11.81
C ALA A 141 11.20 8.73 12.22
N PHE A 142 12.43 8.63 12.75
CA PHE A 142 12.98 7.38 13.25
C PHE A 142 12.23 6.84 14.46
N LEU A 143 11.66 7.70 15.31
CA LEU A 143 10.76 7.27 16.38
C LEU A 143 9.48 6.64 15.80
N GLY A 144 8.94 7.19 14.72
CA GLY A 144 7.79 6.64 14.00
C GLY A 144 8.07 5.23 13.48
N ILE A 145 9.24 5.04 12.86
CA ILE A 145 9.72 3.72 12.41
C ILE A 145 9.84 2.75 13.60
N GLY A 146 10.41 3.19 14.72
CA GLY A 146 10.53 2.38 15.94
C GLY A 146 9.18 1.95 16.51
N LEU A 147 8.18 2.84 16.52
CA LEU A 147 6.83 2.53 16.97
C LEU A 147 6.13 1.50 16.07
N ILE A 148 6.31 1.61 14.75
CA ILE A 148 5.81 0.61 13.79
C ILE A 148 6.48 -0.74 14.04
N ALA A 149 7.80 -0.78 14.20
CA ALA A 149 8.55 -2.01 14.48
C ALA A 149 8.10 -2.67 15.79
N ALA A 150 7.88 -1.90 16.85
CA ALA A 150 7.35 -2.40 18.12
C ALA A 150 5.94 -2.96 17.97
N ALA A 151 5.05 -2.28 17.23
CA ALA A 151 3.70 -2.76 16.96
C ALA A 151 3.70 -4.11 16.22
N LEU A 152 4.62 -4.29 15.26
CA LEU A 152 4.80 -5.52 14.51
C LEU A 152 5.39 -6.64 15.38
N ALA A 153 6.37 -6.34 16.24
CA ALA A 153 6.93 -7.31 17.17
C ALA A 153 5.87 -7.87 18.14
N VAL A 154 5.00 -6.99 18.67
CA VAL A 154 3.88 -7.40 19.53
C VAL A 154 2.84 -8.23 18.77
N LEU A 155 2.64 -7.95 17.48
CA LEU A 155 1.74 -8.73 16.62
C LEU A 155 2.30 -10.12 16.31
N ALA A 156 3.60 -10.21 16.04
CA ALA A 156 4.30 -11.45 15.68
C ALA A 156 4.63 -12.33 16.90
N TRP A 157 4.42 -11.84 18.13
CA TRP A 157 4.75 -12.58 19.33
C TRP A 157 3.87 -13.85 19.46
N PRO A 158 4.45 -15.05 19.67
CA PRO A 158 3.75 -16.35 19.62
C PRO A 158 2.66 -16.61 20.69
N GLY A 159 2.21 -15.60 21.44
CA GLY A 159 1.28 -15.76 22.57
C GLY A 159 -0.14 -15.23 22.34
N ARG A 160 -0.46 -14.70 21.15
CA ARG A 160 -1.80 -14.17 20.86
C ARG A 160 -2.64 -15.21 20.13
N THR A 161 -3.46 -15.94 20.88
CA THR A 161 -4.60 -16.69 20.34
C THR A 161 -5.49 -15.72 19.56
N PRO A 162 -5.84 -16.00 18.28
CA PRO A 162 -6.77 -15.18 17.54
C PRO A 162 -8.12 -15.11 18.29
N PRO A 163 -8.75 -13.94 18.42
CA PRO A 163 -10.12 -13.87 18.92
C PRO A 163 -11.03 -14.49 17.85
N GLY A 164 -11.44 -15.75 18.07
CA GLY A 164 -12.36 -16.45 17.15
C GLY A 164 -12.38 -17.98 17.20
N SER A 165 -11.51 -18.67 17.94
CA SER A 165 -11.55 -20.16 18.02
C SER A 165 -12.45 -20.71 19.13
N MET A 166 -13.57 -20.04 19.41
CA MET A 166 -14.66 -20.58 20.22
C MET A 166 -15.98 -20.26 19.52
N GLN A 167 -16.35 -21.11 18.56
CA GLN A 167 -17.65 -21.77 18.40
C GLN A 167 -17.70 -22.51 17.08
#